data_AF-A0A972BRU6-F1
#
_entry.id   AF-A0A972BRU6-F1
#
_cell.length_a   1.000
_cell.length_b   1.000
_cell.length_c   1.000
_cell.angle_alpha   90.00
_cell.angle_beta   90.00
_cell.angle_gamma   90.00
#
_symmetry.space_group_name_H-M   'P 1'
#
loop_
_entity.id
_entity.type
_entity.pdbx_description
1 polymer ?
#
loop_
_entity_poly.entity_id
_entity_poly.type
_entity_poly.pdbx_seq_one_letter_code
_entity_poly.pdbx_strand_id
1 'polypeptide(L)'
;MDKERYKVNVQDLILALDIGTRTVIGLVGVQEGEKFKILASAIKEHKSRAMLDGQVHDIEKVADIVCEVKEYLEKKVGTSLKKAAIAAAGRVLKTKQVSIEKEADPLKPIDLNIIRSMEIEAVQRAQAQLDEELLPEEKTPYYCVGYDVINYYLNNYIISSLEGHKGNLIGADVLATFLPHTVVDGLYAVLNKAGLEVESLTLEPIAAINVAIPKELRLLNLALVDIGAGTSDIAITKNGSVIAYAMAPIAGDEITELICQHFLVDFNTGEKIKIALSSNKDTISFVDIMGNKQTVKAKEVQALIQPVIEQLADTIVEKILDYNSKAPNAVFLVGGGSQIGSLPSLIANKLNLPSERVAVRKSNVIQNVKNIGKKLSGPDAITPIGIALSAQMRKGQNFINVSVNGKAVHLFYSRKLTVADALVQINYDPVKLIGRTGKSLHFTLNGEKKVLRGQYGSTAEIFVNGNAANLETEINTGDLITIKPAEPGMPAQLCIKEILEYYSHRDVKVLVNGKEVPGDYMVQDGDNIEIINNLEPKSEADALASDSKAMSVIVNGREVVLNGNKKNYIFVDIFNYIDFDLSNPRGHIFLELNGKEAAFTDTIKPGDIIRIGWK
;
A
#
# COMPACT_ATOMS: atom_id res chain seq x y z
N MET A 1 8.55 -43.77 -26.94
CA MET A 1 7.85 -42.61 -27.54
C MET A 1 6.84 -42.19 -26.48
N ASP A 2 6.92 -41.04 -25.82
CA ASP A 2 7.32 -39.70 -26.28
C ASP A 2 8.37 -39.03 -25.37
N LYS A 3 9.40 -38.49 -26.00
CA LYS A 3 10.25 -37.44 -25.42
C LYS A 3 9.86 -36.13 -26.11
N GLU A 4 8.75 -35.51 -25.69
CA GLU A 4 8.65 -34.06 -25.82
C GLU A 4 9.65 -33.46 -24.83
N ARG A 5 10.91 -33.32 -25.27
CA ARG A 5 11.84 -32.39 -24.62
C ARG A 5 11.29 -31.00 -24.90
N TYR A 6 10.55 -30.47 -23.95
CA TYR A 6 10.09 -29.09 -23.93
C TYR A 6 11.25 -28.17 -24.33
N LYS A 7 11.14 -27.47 -25.46
CA LYS A 7 11.98 -26.30 -25.76
C LYS A 7 11.51 -25.13 -24.88
N VAL A 8 11.59 -25.28 -23.57
CA VAL A 8 11.29 -24.22 -22.62
C VAL A 8 12.59 -23.49 -22.33
N ASN A 9 12.57 -22.16 -22.49
CA ASN A 9 13.70 -21.33 -22.11
C ASN A 9 13.88 -21.45 -20.59
N VAL A 10 15.10 -21.75 -20.15
CA VAL A 10 15.44 -21.93 -18.73
C VAL A 10 15.07 -20.69 -17.90
N GLN A 11 15.12 -19.51 -18.50
CA GLN A 11 14.75 -18.24 -17.86
C GLN A 11 13.24 -18.09 -17.59
N ASP A 12 12.40 -18.93 -18.19
CA ASP A 12 10.95 -18.91 -18.00
C ASP A 12 10.46 -19.94 -16.98
N LEU A 13 11.36 -20.79 -16.47
CA LEU A 13 11.03 -21.78 -15.46
C LEU A 13 10.93 -21.13 -14.09
N ILE A 14 9.81 -21.38 -13.42
CA ILE A 14 9.57 -21.00 -12.03
C ILE A 14 9.65 -22.25 -11.19
N LEU A 15 10.61 -22.29 -10.27
CA LEU A 15 10.66 -23.26 -9.17
C LEU A 15 9.98 -22.64 -7.96
N ALA A 16 8.85 -23.20 -7.54
CA ALA A 16 8.21 -22.86 -6.27
C ALA A 16 8.54 -23.93 -5.23
N LEU A 17 8.93 -23.50 -4.04
CA LEU A 17 9.23 -24.34 -2.89
C LEU A 17 8.37 -23.89 -1.71
N ASP A 18 7.55 -24.81 -1.24
CA ASP A 18 6.88 -24.69 0.06
C ASP A 18 7.73 -25.49 1.07
N ILE A 19 8.39 -24.79 1.98
CA ILE A 19 9.31 -25.36 2.98
C ILE A 19 8.55 -25.45 4.31
N GLY A 20 7.62 -26.39 4.39
CA GLY A 20 6.79 -26.59 5.57
C GLY A 20 7.47 -27.36 6.71
N THR A 21 6.84 -27.36 7.88
CA THR A 21 7.33 -28.03 9.09
C THR A 21 7.57 -29.54 8.89
N ARG A 22 6.71 -30.19 8.10
CA ARG A 22 6.78 -31.64 7.88
C ARG A 22 7.37 -32.04 6.54
N THR A 23 7.07 -31.28 5.49
CA THR A 23 7.39 -31.60 4.10
C THR A 23 7.93 -30.39 3.37
N VAL A 24 8.84 -30.63 2.44
CA VAL A 24 9.19 -29.70 1.37
C VAL A 24 8.46 -30.13 0.11
N ILE A 25 7.61 -29.25 -0.43
CA ILE A 25 6.89 -29.46 -1.68
C ILE A 25 7.52 -28.55 -2.73
N GLY A 26 8.05 -29.14 -3.80
CA GLY A 26 8.61 -28.42 -4.93
C GLY A 26 7.79 -28.57 -6.20
N LEU A 27 7.58 -27.46 -6.91
CA LEU A 27 6.87 -27.40 -8.18
C LEU A 27 7.74 -26.67 -9.20
N VAL A 28 7.83 -27.21 -10.42
CA VAL A 28 8.41 -26.48 -11.56
C VAL A 28 7.34 -26.30 -12.61
N GLY A 29 7.16 -25.07 -13.08
CA GLY A 29 6.23 -24.74 -14.14
C GLY A 29 6.67 -23.58 -15.01
N VAL A 30 5.88 -23.31 -16.04
CA VAL A 30 6.12 -22.26 -17.03
C VAL A 30 4.80 -21.59 -17.41
N GLN A 31 4.86 -20.31 -17.76
CA GLN A 31 3.71 -19.61 -18.29
C GLN A 31 3.40 -20.05 -19.73
N GLU A 32 2.16 -20.43 -19.98
CA GLU A 32 1.66 -20.86 -21.30
C GLU A 32 0.36 -20.09 -21.62
N GLY A 33 0.50 -18.93 -22.25
CA GLY A 33 -0.61 -18.00 -22.51
C GLY A 33 -1.07 -17.34 -21.21
N GLU A 34 -2.35 -17.46 -20.87
CA GLU A 34 -2.93 -16.97 -19.60
C GLU A 34 -2.82 -17.99 -18.46
N LYS A 35 -2.34 -19.21 -18.74
CA LYS A 35 -2.32 -20.32 -17.76
C LYS A 35 -0.90 -20.69 -17.37
N PHE A 36 -0.72 -21.05 -16.10
CA PHE A 36 0.52 -21.63 -15.59
C PHE A 36 0.49 -23.14 -15.77
N LYS A 37 1.51 -23.71 -16.44
CA LYS A 37 1.60 -25.15 -16.70
C LYS A 37 2.63 -25.78 -15.78
N ILE A 38 2.17 -26.69 -14.92
CA ILE A 38 3.06 -27.49 -14.07
C ILE A 38 3.75 -28.54 -14.94
N LEU A 39 5.08 -28.57 -14.90
CA LEU A 39 5.93 -29.52 -15.63
C LEU A 39 6.33 -30.70 -14.75
N ALA A 40 6.66 -30.43 -13.49
CA ALA A 40 7.08 -31.45 -12.53
C ALA A 40 6.76 -31.03 -11.10
N SER A 41 6.59 -32.01 -10.22
CA SER A 41 6.47 -31.80 -8.78
C SER A 41 7.16 -32.88 -7.97
N ALA A 42 7.61 -32.52 -6.77
CA ALA A 42 8.20 -33.41 -5.80
C ALA A 42 7.68 -33.06 -4.39
N ILE A 43 7.51 -34.08 -3.56
CA ILE A 43 7.15 -33.94 -2.16
C ILE A 43 8.15 -34.80 -1.39
N LYS A 44 8.83 -34.20 -0.41
CA LYS A 44 9.79 -34.89 0.45
C LYS A 44 9.50 -34.55 1.90
N GLU A 45 9.47 -35.57 2.73
CA GLU A 45 9.33 -35.47 4.17
C GLU A 45 10.69 -35.20 4.81
N HIS A 46 10.71 -34.36 5.85
CA HIS A 46 11.90 -34.23 6.69
C HIS A 46 12.20 -35.56 7.39
N LYS A 47 13.50 -35.89 7.49
CA LYS A 47 13.98 -37.11 8.17
C LYS A 47 13.92 -37.00 9.70
N SER A 48 13.94 -35.77 10.20
CA SER A 48 13.87 -35.41 11.61
C SER A 48 13.13 -34.07 11.77
N ARG A 49 12.88 -33.64 13.00
CA ARG A 49 12.27 -32.33 13.31
C ARG A 49 13.26 -31.17 13.09
N ALA A 50 13.58 -30.89 11.83
CA ALA A 50 14.51 -29.83 11.41
C ALA A 50 13.82 -28.45 11.29
N MET A 51 12.50 -28.47 11.19
CA MET A 51 11.61 -27.31 11.25
C MET A 51 10.71 -27.44 12.48
N LEU A 52 10.33 -26.31 13.09
CA LEU A 52 9.41 -26.27 14.22
C LEU A 52 8.56 -24.99 14.12
N ASP A 53 7.23 -25.13 14.18
CA ASP A 53 6.26 -24.03 14.05
C ASP A 53 6.54 -23.12 12.82
N GLY A 54 6.94 -23.71 11.68
CA GLY A 54 7.26 -22.98 10.46
C GLY A 54 8.64 -22.31 10.43
N GLN A 55 9.46 -22.47 11.47
CA GLN A 55 10.83 -21.92 11.53
C GLN A 55 11.90 -22.98 11.26
N VAL A 56 12.98 -22.54 10.62
CA VAL A 56 14.18 -23.35 10.41
C VAL A 56 14.96 -23.44 11.72
N HIS A 57 15.01 -24.64 12.31
CA HIS A 57 15.85 -24.91 13.48
C HIS A 57 17.20 -25.51 13.10
N ASP A 58 17.26 -26.27 12.01
CA ASP A 58 18.48 -26.90 11.51
C ASP A 58 18.62 -26.64 10.01
N ILE A 59 19.43 -25.61 9.68
CA ILE A 59 19.64 -25.17 8.29
C ILE A 59 20.21 -26.29 7.42
N GLU A 60 21.09 -27.13 7.97
CA GLU A 60 21.74 -28.19 7.18
C GLU A 60 20.73 -29.25 6.75
N LYS A 61 19.96 -29.75 7.72
CA LYS A 61 18.97 -30.80 7.44
C LYS A 61 17.86 -30.35 6.52
N VAL A 62 17.41 -29.10 6.64
CA VAL A 62 16.40 -28.54 5.71
C VAL A 62 17.00 -28.37 4.31
N ALA A 63 18.24 -27.86 4.20
CA ALA A 63 18.92 -27.69 2.93
C ALA A 63 19.13 -29.02 2.19
N ASP A 64 19.47 -30.10 2.91
CA ASP A 64 19.61 -31.43 2.32
C ASP A 64 18.31 -31.90 1.64
N ILE A 65 17.16 -31.67 2.28
CA ILE A 65 15.85 -32.03 1.71
C ILE A 65 15.52 -31.14 0.50
N VAL A 66 15.81 -29.84 0.57
CA VAL A 66 15.65 -28.92 -0.56
C VAL A 66 16.53 -29.35 -1.74
N CYS A 67 17.77 -29.78 -1.50
CA CYS A 67 18.65 -30.36 -2.52
C CYS A 67 18.04 -31.61 -3.15
N GLU A 68 17.53 -32.55 -2.35
CA GLU A 68 16.87 -33.75 -2.88
C GLU A 68 15.68 -33.41 -3.78
N VAL A 69 14.86 -32.42 -3.38
CA VAL A 69 13.72 -31.92 -4.17
C VAL A 69 14.20 -31.27 -5.46
N LYS A 70 15.17 -30.36 -5.38
CA LYS A 70 15.78 -29.67 -6.52
C LYS A 70 16.34 -30.66 -7.54
N GLU A 71 17.21 -31.58 -7.11
CA GLU A 71 17.83 -32.56 -8.00
C GLU A 71 16.80 -33.45 -8.71
N TYR A 72 15.74 -33.85 -8.01
CA TYR A 72 14.66 -34.61 -8.60
C TYR A 72 13.95 -33.80 -9.70
N LEU A 73 13.65 -32.53 -9.43
CA LEU A 73 12.96 -31.64 -10.36
C LEU A 73 13.85 -31.32 -11.57
N GLU A 74 15.13 -31.01 -11.37
CA GLU A 74 16.13 -30.79 -12.42
C GLU A 74 16.22 -32.00 -13.37
N LYS A 75 16.23 -33.22 -12.84
CA LYS A 75 16.19 -34.45 -13.64
C LYS A 75 14.92 -34.57 -14.49
N LYS A 76 13.78 -34.08 -13.99
CA LYS A 76 12.49 -34.10 -14.72
C LYS A 76 12.43 -33.05 -15.82
N VAL A 77 12.94 -31.85 -15.58
CA VAL A 77 12.91 -30.76 -16.58
C VAL A 77 14.13 -30.75 -17.51
N GLY A 78 15.21 -31.43 -17.14
CA GLY A 78 16.41 -31.59 -17.96
C GLY A 78 17.32 -30.36 -17.97
N THR A 79 17.23 -29.49 -16.97
CA THR A 79 18.06 -28.28 -16.81
C THR A 79 18.30 -27.97 -15.34
N SER A 80 19.36 -27.24 -15.04
CA SER A 80 19.65 -26.74 -13.69
C SER A 80 18.68 -25.63 -13.28
N LEU A 81 18.22 -25.65 -12.04
CA LEU A 81 17.40 -24.63 -11.41
C LEU A 81 18.31 -23.80 -10.49
N LYS A 82 18.32 -22.48 -10.70
CA LYS A 82 19.19 -21.57 -9.93
C LYS A 82 18.44 -20.65 -8.98
N LYS A 83 17.15 -20.48 -9.22
CA LYS A 83 16.29 -19.57 -8.46
C LYS A 83 15.07 -20.31 -7.96
N ALA A 84 14.55 -19.93 -6.80
CA ALA A 84 13.34 -20.50 -6.23
C ALA A 84 12.45 -19.44 -5.59
N ALA A 85 11.17 -19.46 -5.92
CA ALA A 85 10.15 -18.76 -5.17
C ALA A 85 9.75 -19.57 -3.93
N ILE A 86 9.67 -18.90 -2.78
CA ILE A 86 9.31 -19.51 -1.50
C ILE A 86 8.20 -18.73 -0.81
N ALA A 87 7.57 -19.36 0.18
CA ALA A 87 6.79 -18.68 1.19
C ALA A 87 7.42 -18.84 2.56
N ALA A 88 7.24 -17.83 3.41
CA ALA A 88 7.51 -17.93 4.83
C ALA A 88 6.22 -18.31 5.57
N ALA A 89 6.33 -19.34 6.41
CA ALA A 89 5.37 -19.63 7.46
C ALA A 89 5.48 -18.55 8.55
N GLY A 90 4.34 -18.07 9.04
CA GLY A 90 4.26 -16.82 9.77
C GLY A 90 4.37 -16.94 11.29
N ARG A 91 5.42 -17.57 11.86
CA ARG A 91 5.53 -17.66 13.33
C ARG A 91 5.48 -16.27 13.98
N VAL A 92 4.47 -16.08 14.82
CA VAL A 92 4.10 -14.79 15.45
C VAL A 92 4.08 -13.63 14.44
N LEU A 93 3.48 -13.86 13.27
CA LEU A 93 3.12 -12.78 12.36
C LEU A 93 2.29 -11.75 13.11
N LYS A 94 2.66 -10.48 12.99
CA LYS A 94 1.97 -9.37 13.63
C LYS A 94 1.32 -8.54 12.53
N THR A 95 0.04 -8.23 12.69
CA THR A 95 -0.65 -7.27 11.85
C THR A 95 -1.10 -6.09 12.68
N LYS A 96 -1.03 -4.90 12.08
CA LYS A 96 -1.55 -3.67 12.67
C LYS A 96 -2.47 -3.00 11.68
N GLN A 97 -3.71 -2.77 12.12
CA GLN A 97 -4.63 -1.90 11.40
C GLN A 97 -4.47 -0.48 11.94
N VAL A 98 -4.21 0.46 11.05
CA VAL A 98 -4.04 1.86 11.40
C VAL A 98 -4.93 2.71 10.51
N SER A 99 -5.74 3.55 11.15
CA SER A 99 -6.46 4.63 10.47
C SER A 99 -5.63 5.89 10.50
N ILE A 100 -5.59 6.59 9.37
CA ILE A 100 -4.91 7.86 9.21
C ILE A 100 -5.80 8.84 8.46
N GLU A 101 -5.69 10.11 8.83
CA GLU A 101 -6.40 11.21 8.19
C GLU A 101 -5.41 12.34 7.87
N LYS A 102 -5.69 13.07 6.79
CA LYS A 102 -4.87 14.17 6.32
C LYS A 102 -5.76 15.23 5.68
N GLU A 103 -5.51 16.50 6.02
CA GLU A 103 -6.16 17.61 5.35
C GLU A 103 -5.69 17.71 3.88
N ALA A 104 -6.64 17.96 2.99
CA ALA A 104 -6.42 18.17 1.57
C ALA A 104 -6.96 19.54 1.14
N ASP A 105 -6.36 20.12 0.10
CA ASP A 105 -6.83 21.38 -0.48
C ASP A 105 -8.08 21.09 -1.34
N PRO A 106 -9.28 21.59 -0.98
CA PRO A 106 -10.51 21.31 -1.73
C PRO A 106 -10.53 21.85 -3.15
N LEU A 107 -9.63 22.78 -3.47
CA LEU A 107 -9.55 23.37 -4.81
C LEU A 107 -8.68 22.53 -5.74
N LYS A 108 -7.80 21.68 -5.19
CA LYS A 108 -6.87 20.84 -5.96
C LYS A 108 -7.38 19.40 -6.01
N PRO A 109 -7.26 18.74 -7.18
CA PRO A 109 -7.35 17.29 -7.24
C PRO A 109 -6.33 16.67 -6.30
N ILE A 110 -6.74 15.66 -5.55
CA ILE A 110 -5.90 14.82 -4.71
C ILE A 110 -4.98 14.06 -5.66
N ASP A 111 -3.68 14.34 -5.55
CA ASP A 111 -2.68 13.67 -6.34
C ASP A 111 -2.21 12.36 -5.68
N LEU A 112 -1.47 11.55 -6.43
CA LEU A 112 -0.94 10.30 -5.91
C LEU A 112 0.11 10.54 -4.81
N ASN A 113 0.79 11.69 -4.80
CA ASN A 113 1.85 11.94 -3.84
C ASN A 113 1.31 12.09 -2.42
N ILE A 114 0.18 12.79 -2.25
CA ILE A 114 -0.46 12.93 -0.95
C ILE A 114 -1.06 11.60 -0.48
N ILE A 115 -1.59 10.77 -1.39
CA ILE A 115 -2.11 9.43 -1.09
C ILE A 115 -0.97 8.53 -0.57
N ARG A 116 0.15 8.45 -1.31
CA ARG A 116 1.31 7.65 -0.90
C ARG A 116 1.93 8.15 0.38
N SER A 117 2.06 9.47 0.55
CA SER A 117 2.52 10.05 1.81
C SER A 117 1.67 9.61 3.00
N MET A 118 0.35 9.53 2.84
CA MET A 118 -0.59 9.09 3.87
C MET A 118 -0.44 7.59 4.15
N GLU A 119 -0.31 6.75 3.12
CA GLU A 119 -0.04 5.31 3.28
C GLU A 119 1.28 5.06 4.01
N ILE A 120 2.37 5.75 3.64
CA ILE A 120 3.68 5.66 4.29
C ILE A 120 3.56 5.98 5.78
N GLU A 121 2.89 7.08 6.11
CA GLU A 121 2.68 7.52 7.49
C GLU A 121 1.86 6.48 8.28
N ALA A 122 0.89 5.82 7.65
CA ALA A 122 0.13 4.74 8.29
C ALA A 122 1.00 3.52 8.61
N VAL A 123 1.89 3.11 7.69
CA VAL A 123 2.82 1.99 7.94
C VAL A 123 3.85 2.35 9.03
N GLN A 124 4.36 3.58 9.05
CA GLN A 124 5.25 4.05 10.11
C GLN A 124 4.57 4.04 11.47
N ARG A 125 3.31 4.49 11.54
CA ARG A 125 2.50 4.44 12.77
C ARG A 125 2.22 3.00 13.19
N ALA A 126 1.98 2.10 12.25
CA ALA A 126 1.82 0.67 12.51
C ALA A 126 3.09 0.04 13.10
N GLN A 127 4.27 0.38 12.56
CA GLN A 127 5.56 -0.08 13.10
C GLN A 127 5.78 0.46 14.52
N ALA A 128 5.51 1.75 14.76
CA ALA A 128 5.65 2.33 16.09
C ALA A 128 4.74 1.66 17.13
N GLN A 129 3.47 1.40 16.78
CA GLN A 129 2.55 0.65 17.65
C GLN A 129 3.04 -0.77 17.94
N LEU A 130 3.63 -1.45 16.95
CA LEU A 130 4.23 -2.76 17.16
C LEU A 130 5.43 -2.68 18.12
N ASP A 131 6.33 -1.71 17.91
CA ASP A 131 7.53 -1.55 18.73
C ASP A 131 7.20 -1.21 20.20
N GLU A 132 6.10 -0.48 20.45
CA GLU A 132 5.61 -0.18 21.80
C GLU A 132 5.03 -1.40 22.53
N GLU A 133 4.45 -2.35 21.80
CA GLU A 133 3.88 -3.58 22.37
C GLU A 133 4.93 -4.66 22.67
N LEU A 134 6.07 -4.63 21.97
CA LEU A 134 7.13 -5.61 22.14
C LEU A 134 7.86 -5.38 23.47
N LEU A 135 7.96 -6.44 24.27
CA LEU A 135 8.74 -6.41 25.50
C LEU A 135 10.23 -6.15 25.18
N PRO A 136 11.01 -5.51 26.08
CA PRO A 136 12.44 -5.25 25.85
C PRO A 136 13.26 -6.51 25.52
N GLU A 137 12.83 -7.66 26.03
CA GLU A 137 13.45 -8.98 25.87
C GLU A 137 13.02 -9.68 24.56
N GLU A 138 11.95 -9.19 23.92
CA GLU A 138 11.38 -9.65 22.64
C GLU A 138 11.72 -8.72 21.47
N LYS A 139 12.71 -7.82 21.61
CA LYS A 139 13.21 -6.92 20.54
C LYS A 139 13.96 -7.66 19.43
N THR A 140 13.38 -8.75 18.92
CA THR A 140 13.74 -9.25 17.60
C THR A 140 13.21 -8.24 16.59
N PRO A 141 14.05 -7.72 15.68
CA PRO A 141 13.57 -6.80 14.67
C PRO A 141 12.55 -7.50 13.76
N TYR A 142 11.50 -6.75 13.41
CA TYR A 142 10.45 -7.18 12.50
C TYR A 142 10.60 -6.46 11.17
N TYR A 143 10.44 -7.20 10.08
CA TYR A 143 10.33 -6.64 8.73
C TYR A 143 8.86 -6.36 8.45
N CYS A 144 8.54 -5.15 8.00
CA CYS A 144 7.28 -4.92 7.28
C CYS A 144 7.35 -5.69 5.95
N VAL A 145 6.61 -6.78 5.87
CA VAL A 145 6.56 -7.65 4.67
C VAL A 145 5.45 -7.24 3.71
N GLY A 146 4.66 -6.22 4.06
CA GLY A 146 3.69 -5.64 3.15
C GLY A 146 2.59 -4.91 3.89
N TYR A 147 1.83 -4.13 3.12
CA TYR A 147 0.61 -3.52 3.60
C TYR A 147 -0.46 -3.49 2.51
N ASP A 148 -1.72 -3.53 2.95
CA ASP A 148 -2.90 -3.37 2.11
C ASP A 148 -3.74 -2.19 2.61
N VAL A 149 -4.32 -1.42 1.69
CA VAL A 149 -5.31 -0.40 2.03
C VAL A 149 -6.68 -1.07 2.10
N ILE A 150 -7.31 -1.01 3.27
CA ILE A 150 -8.63 -1.58 3.51
C ILE A 150 -9.69 -0.66 2.90
N ASN A 151 -9.67 0.64 3.25
CA ASN A 151 -10.58 1.66 2.76
C ASN A 151 -9.83 2.97 2.52
N TYR A 152 -10.29 3.75 1.56
CA TYR A 152 -10.02 5.19 1.52
C TYR A 152 -11.24 5.97 1.98
N TYR A 153 -11.01 7.18 2.50
CA TYR A 153 -12.04 8.10 2.95
C TYR A 153 -11.87 9.46 2.29
N LEU A 154 -12.95 10.02 1.75
CA LEU A 154 -13.03 11.40 1.27
C LEU A 154 -14.14 12.12 2.05
N ASN A 155 -13.77 13.11 2.85
CA ASN A 155 -14.68 13.81 3.78
C ASN A 155 -15.50 12.83 4.63
N ASN A 156 -14.85 11.80 5.17
CA ASN A 156 -15.43 10.71 5.99
C ASN A 156 -16.32 9.71 5.23
N TYR A 157 -16.45 9.82 3.91
CA TYR A 157 -17.14 8.83 3.08
C TYR A 157 -16.16 7.82 2.50
N ILE A 158 -16.47 6.53 2.62
CA ILE A 158 -15.67 5.46 2.02
C ILE A 158 -15.68 5.60 0.49
N ILE A 159 -14.50 5.55 -0.11
CA ILE A 159 -14.31 5.57 -1.56
C ILE A 159 -13.29 4.51 -1.98
N SER A 160 -13.38 4.05 -3.23
CA SER A 160 -12.46 3.04 -3.77
C SER A 160 -11.09 3.60 -4.16
N SER A 161 -11.01 4.88 -4.52
CA SER A 161 -9.78 5.59 -4.86
C SER A 161 -9.93 7.07 -4.51
N LEU A 162 -8.83 7.70 -4.07
CA LEU A 162 -8.77 9.14 -3.81
C LEU A 162 -8.27 9.94 -5.02
N GLU A 163 -7.58 9.30 -5.96
CA GLU A 163 -6.87 9.99 -7.04
C GLU A 163 -7.84 10.80 -7.90
N GLY A 164 -7.51 12.07 -8.12
CA GLY A 164 -8.30 12.99 -8.94
C GLY A 164 -9.54 13.57 -8.27
N HIS A 165 -9.96 13.05 -7.11
CA HIS A 165 -11.05 13.64 -6.33
C HIS A 165 -10.64 14.97 -5.70
N LYS A 166 -11.61 15.77 -5.28
CA LYS A 166 -11.38 17.01 -4.50
C LYS A 166 -12.11 16.92 -3.17
N GLY A 167 -11.46 17.35 -2.09
CA GLY A 167 -12.06 17.33 -0.76
C GLY A 167 -11.19 18.03 0.28
N ASN A 168 -11.75 18.21 1.47
CA ASN A 168 -11.08 18.89 2.59
C ASN A 168 -10.29 17.91 3.46
N LEU A 169 -10.75 16.66 3.55
CA LEU A 169 -10.19 15.63 4.39
C LEU A 169 -10.10 14.33 3.61
N ILE A 170 -8.92 13.72 3.61
CA ILE A 170 -8.70 12.39 3.09
C ILE A 170 -8.27 11.46 4.22
N GLY A 171 -8.54 10.17 4.08
CA GLY A 171 -8.10 9.18 5.04
C GLY A 171 -7.89 7.82 4.42
N ALA A 172 -7.20 6.94 5.14
CA ALA A 172 -7.05 5.54 4.78
C ALA A 172 -7.01 4.66 6.02
N ASP A 173 -7.60 3.47 5.89
CA ASP A 173 -7.34 2.35 6.80
C ASP A 173 -6.30 1.46 6.15
N VAL A 174 -5.17 1.24 6.84
CA VAL A 174 -4.07 0.42 6.33
C VAL A 174 -3.85 -0.78 7.24
N LEU A 175 -3.75 -1.96 6.64
CA LEU A 175 -3.30 -3.19 7.28
C LEU A 175 -1.83 -3.40 6.97
N ALA A 176 -0.94 -3.17 7.93
CA ALA A 176 0.47 -3.50 7.80
C ALA A 176 0.77 -4.87 8.42
N THR A 177 1.60 -5.68 7.75
CA THR A 177 1.98 -7.03 8.18
C THR A 177 3.48 -7.13 8.41
N PHE A 178 3.85 -7.73 9.55
CA PHE A 178 5.21 -7.81 10.03
C PHE A 178 5.63 -9.25 10.31
N LEU A 179 6.87 -9.59 9.91
CA LEU A 179 7.48 -10.90 10.10
C LEU A 179 8.84 -10.76 10.83
N PRO A 180 9.20 -11.65 11.78
CA PRO A 180 10.50 -11.60 12.42
C PRO A 180 11.65 -11.82 11.42
N HIS A 181 12.74 -11.05 11.55
CA HIS A 181 13.91 -11.16 10.66
C HIS A 181 14.50 -12.58 10.61
N THR A 182 14.52 -13.27 11.76
CA THR A 182 15.09 -14.61 11.91
C THR A 182 14.43 -15.65 11.01
N VAL A 183 13.13 -15.51 10.71
CA VAL A 183 12.40 -16.41 9.80
C VAL A 183 12.92 -16.25 8.37
N VAL A 184 13.09 -15.00 7.93
CA VAL A 184 13.58 -14.68 6.58
C VAL A 184 15.02 -15.16 6.43
N ASP A 185 15.89 -14.83 7.39
CA ASP A 185 17.31 -15.17 7.34
C ASP A 185 17.52 -16.70 7.31
N GLY A 186 16.72 -17.46 8.07
CA GLY A 186 16.76 -18.91 8.09
C GLY A 186 16.44 -19.53 6.73
N LEU A 187 15.39 -19.06 6.05
CA LEU A 187 15.01 -19.55 4.71
C LEU A 187 16.07 -19.21 3.66
N TYR A 188 16.67 -18.02 3.76
CA TYR A 188 17.75 -17.59 2.86
C TYR A 188 19.00 -18.45 3.03
N ALA A 189 19.37 -18.75 4.27
CA ALA A 189 20.50 -19.63 4.57
C ALA A 189 20.29 -21.03 3.99
N VAL A 190 19.06 -21.58 4.10
CA VAL A 190 18.68 -22.87 3.51
C VAL A 190 18.85 -22.86 1.99
N LEU A 191 18.28 -21.86 1.29
CA LEU A 191 18.35 -21.79 -0.16
C LEU A 191 19.79 -21.59 -0.67
N ASN A 192 20.55 -20.69 -0.04
CA ASN A 192 21.95 -20.47 -0.38
C ASN A 192 22.77 -21.76 -0.25
N LYS A 193 22.54 -22.52 0.83
CA LYS A 193 23.20 -23.82 1.04
C LYS A 193 22.77 -24.88 0.01
N ALA A 194 21.53 -24.80 -0.48
CA ALA A 194 21.04 -25.63 -1.58
C ALA A 194 21.48 -25.14 -2.99
N GLY A 195 22.33 -24.10 -3.06
CA GLY A 195 22.78 -23.49 -4.30
C GLY A 195 21.62 -22.90 -5.11
N LEU A 196 20.65 -22.30 -4.41
CA LEU A 196 19.51 -21.59 -4.97
C LEU A 196 19.56 -20.14 -4.51
N GLU A 197 19.36 -19.22 -5.43
CA GLU A 197 18.97 -17.84 -5.11
C GLU A 197 17.47 -17.81 -4.83
N VAL A 198 17.05 -16.97 -3.90
CA VAL A 198 15.62 -16.71 -3.75
C VAL A 198 15.14 -15.94 -4.99
N GLU A 199 13.96 -16.20 -5.53
CA GLU A 199 13.36 -15.47 -6.68
C GLU A 199 12.24 -14.52 -6.25
N SER A 200 11.27 -15.03 -5.49
CA SER A 200 10.33 -14.22 -4.70
C SER A 200 10.10 -14.86 -3.33
N LEU A 201 9.86 -14.06 -2.29
CA LEU A 201 9.35 -14.52 -0.99
C LEU A 201 7.95 -13.93 -0.78
N THR A 202 7.03 -14.74 -0.29
CA THR A 202 5.67 -14.33 0.07
C THR A 202 5.30 -14.89 1.43
N LEU A 203 4.14 -14.52 1.96
CA LEU A 203 3.55 -15.24 3.09
C LEU A 203 2.66 -16.37 2.58
N GLU A 204 2.65 -17.51 3.28
CA GLU A 204 1.75 -18.62 3.01
C GLU A 204 0.27 -18.21 2.92
N PRO A 205 -0.30 -17.44 3.88
CA PRO A 205 -1.69 -17.01 3.77
C PRO A 205 -1.96 -16.11 2.56
N ILE A 206 -0.96 -15.34 2.10
CA ILE A 206 -1.05 -14.52 0.87
C ILE A 206 -1.05 -15.42 -0.37
N ALA A 207 -0.15 -16.40 -0.42
CA ALA A 207 -0.07 -17.36 -1.52
C ALA A 207 -1.38 -18.16 -1.65
N ALA A 208 -1.88 -18.68 -0.53
CA ALA A 208 -3.08 -19.50 -0.47
C ALA A 208 -4.34 -18.69 -0.86
N ILE A 209 -4.52 -17.48 -0.32
CA ILE A 209 -5.71 -16.68 -0.60
C ILE A 209 -5.80 -16.21 -2.05
N ASN A 210 -4.66 -15.94 -2.70
CA ASN A 210 -4.64 -15.51 -4.09
C ASN A 210 -5.16 -16.58 -5.07
N VAL A 211 -5.10 -17.86 -4.69
CA VAL A 211 -5.58 -18.97 -5.53
C VAL A 211 -6.90 -19.57 -5.04
N ALA A 212 -7.18 -19.48 -3.73
CA ALA A 212 -8.37 -20.06 -3.12
C ALA A 212 -9.56 -19.08 -3.08
N ILE A 213 -9.32 -17.77 -2.96
CA ILE A 213 -10.35 -16.73 -2.90
C ILE A 213 -10.01 -15.61 -3.92
N PRO A 214 -10.52 -15.73 -5.17
CA PRO A 214 -10.40 -14.70 -6.21
C PRO A 214 -10.90 -13.33 -5.73
N LYS A 215 -10.38 -12.25 -6.32
CA LYS A 215 -10.67 -10.85 -5.90
C LYS A 215 -12.17 -10.54 -5.89
N GLU A 216 -12.92 -11.12 -6.81
CA GLU A 216 -14.36 -10.92 -6.97
C GLU A 216 -15.16 -11.46 -5.77
N LEU A 217 -14.63 -12.50 -5.09
CA LEU A 217 -15.25 -13.07 -3.90
C LEU A 217 -14.91 -12.30 -2.62
N ARG A 218 -13.88 -11.44 -2.63
CA ARG A 218 -13.40 -10.70 -1.44
C ARG A 218 -14.38 -9.64 -0.95
N LEU A 219 -15.41 -9.33 -1.73
CA LEU A 219 -16.57 -8.54 -1.29
C LEU A 219 -17.29 -9.20 -0.10
N LEU A 220 -17.31 -10.53 -0.06
CA LEU A 220 -17.90 -11.30 1.02
C LEU A 220 -16.98 -11.34 2.24
N ASN A 221 -17.58 -11.49 3.42
CA ASN A 221 -16.83 -11.76 4.64
C ASN A 221 -16.41 -13.23 4.64
N LEU A 222 -15.18 -13.55 4.27
CA LEU A 222 -14.69 -14.94 4.15
C LEU A 222 -13.43 -15.12 4.99
N ALA A 223 -13.25 -16.31 5.54
CA ALA A 223 -11.99 -16.72 6.16
C ALA A 223 -11.37 -17.87 5.38
N LEU A 224 -10.08 -17.78 5.05
CA LEU A 224 -9.25 -18.89 4.63
C LEU A 224 -8.41 -19.33 5.82
N VAL A 225 -8.33 -20.63 6.08
CA VAL A 225 -7.47 -21.21 7.11
C VAL A 225 -6.61 -22.30 6.47
N ASP A 226 -5.32 -22.06 6.35
CA ASP A 226 -4.32 -23.03 5.91
C ASP A 226 -3.76 -23.77 7.13
N ILE A 227 -4.16 -25.03 7.29
CA ILE A 227 -3.81 -25.85 8.45
C ILE A 227 -2.67 -26.77 8.04
N GLY A 228 -1.46 -26.36 8.38
CA GLY A 228 -0.23 -27.10 8.13
C GLY A 228 0.03 -28.19 9.16
N ALA A 229 1.32 -28.50 9.32
CA ALA A 229 1.80 -29.42 10.36
C ALA A 229 1.98 -28.70 11.70
N GLY A 230 2.72 -27.59 11.73
CA GLY A 230 2.98 -26.83 12.98
C GLY A 230 2.21 -25.51 13.13
N THR A 231 1.59 -24.99 12.07
CA THR A 231 0.91 -23.69 12.10
C THR A 231 -0.44 -23.75 11.38
N SER A 232 -1.37 -22.93 11.85
CA SER A 232 -2.63 -22.64 11.15
C SER A 232 -2.65 -21.16 10.74
N ASP A 233 -2.47 -20.88 9.46
CA ASP A 233 -2.40 -19.54 8.89
C ASP A 233 -3.78 -19.07 8.41
N ILE A 234 -4.18 -17.87 8.79
CA ILE A 234 -5.54 -17.35 8.60
C ILE A 234 -5.49 -16.07 7.77
N ALA A 235 -6.37 -15.96 6.78
CA ALA A 235 -6.60 -14.73 6.04
C ALA A 235 -8.10 -14.41 5.97
N ILE A 236 -8.48 -13.16 6.26
CA ILE A 236 -9.88 -12.73 6.32
C ILE A 236 -10.12 -11.66 5.26
N THR A 237 -11.17 -11.83 4.44
CA THR A 237 -11.56 -10.87 3.42
C THR A 237 -12.87 -10.21 3.77
N LYS A 238 -13.03 -8.94 3.40
CA LYS A 238 -14.29 -8.20 3.52
C LYS A 238 -14.22 -6.95 2.63
N ASN A 239 -15.35 -6.54 2.05
CA ASN A 239 -15.46 -5.29 1.28
C ASN A 239 -14.47 -5.16 0.11
N GLY A 240 -14.04 -6.28 -0.47
CA GLY A 240 -13.14 -6.30 -1.64
C GLY A 240 -11.65 -6.41 -1.28
N SER A 241 -11.30 -6.30 0.01
CA SER A 241 -9.92 -6.31 0.48
C SER A 241 -9.66 -7.44 1.48
N VAL A 242 -8.38 -7.75 1.71
CA VAL A 242 -7.98 -8.56 2.86
C VAL A 242 -7.90 -7.63 4.06
N ILE A 243 -8.61 -7.95 5.13
CA ILE A 243 -8.69 -7.10 6.34
C ILE A 243 -7.79 -7.59 7.46
N ALA A 244 -7.36 -8.86 7.42
CA ALA A 244 -6.45 -9.39 8.41
C ALA A 244 -5.69 -10.61 7.89
N TYR A 245 -4.46 -10.73 8.38
CA TYR A 245 -3.67 -11.95 8.38
C TYR A 245 -3.42 -12.32 9.84
N ALA A 246 -3.62 -13.58 10.18
CA ALA A 246 -3.40 -14.09 11.53
C ALA A 246 -2.77 -15.48 11.46
N MET A 247 -2.21 -15.92 12.58
CA MET A 247 -1.66 -17.26 12.71
C MET A 247 -1.98 -17.81 14.10
N ALA A 248 -2.26 -19.11 14.18
CA ALA A 248 -2.27 -19.87 15.41
C ALA A 248 -1.08 -20.86 15.41
N PRO A 249 -0.26 -20.91 16.49
CA PRO A 249 0.85 -21.86 16.63
C PRO A 249 0.33 -23.23 17.12
N ILE A 250 -0.73 -23.73 16.46
CA ILE A 250 -1.35 -25.03 16.71
C ILE A 250 -1.88 -25.56 15.38
N ALA A 251 -1.62 -26.83 15.07
CA ALA A 251 -2.07 -27.47 13.85
C ALA A 251 -2.10 -29.01 13.98
N GLY A 252 -1.45 -29.72 13.05
CA GLY A 252 -1.49 -31.18 12.95
C GLY A 252 -0.47 -31.91 13.83
N ASP A 253 0.61 -31.23 14.26
CA ASP A 253 1.71 -31.82 15.02
C ASP A 253 1.27 -32.16 16.44
N GLU A 254 0.42 -31.36 17.08
CA GLU A 254 -0.10 -31.60 18.43
C GLU A 254 -0.88 -32.92 18.50
N ILE A 255 -1.62 -33.22 17.43
CA ILE A 255 -2.34 -34.48 17.29
C ILE A 255 -1.35 -35.65 17.17
N THR A 256 -0.31 -35.48 16.35
CA THR A 256 0.71 -36.52 16.17
C THR A 256 1.51 -36.75 17.44
N GLU A 257 1.88 -35.70 18.17
CA GLU A 257 2.60 -35.78 19.44
C GLU A 257 1.78 -36.51 20.50
N LEU A 258 0.48 -36.25 20.60
CA LEU A 258 -0.40 -36.98 21.52
C LEU A 258 -0.44 -38.49 21.20
N ILE A 259 -0.54 -38.85 19.92
CA ILE A 259 -0.47 -40.25 19.47
C ILE A 259 0.89 -40.87 19.86
N CYS A 260 1.99 -40.14 19.66
CA CYS A 260 3.34 -40.61 20.00
C CYS A 260 3.50 -40.89 21.50
N GLN A 261 3.05 -39.95 22.33
CA GLN A 261 3.13 -40.07 23.79
C GLN A 261 2.28 -41.22 24.31
N HIS A 262 1.05 -41.38 23.79
CA HIS A 262 0.12 -42.40 24.27
C HIS A 262 0.53 -43.81 23.84
N PHE A 263 0.90 -44.00 22.57
CA PHE A 263 1.24 -45.32 22.03
C PHE A 263 2.73 -45.66 22.08
N LEU A 264 3.56 -44.75 22.61
CA LEU A 264 5.02 -44.88 22.69
C LEU A 264 5.64 -45.20 21.33
N VAL A 265 5.29 -44.41 20.31
CA VAL A 265 5.82 -44.54 18.95
C VAL A 265 6.67 -43.33 18.59
N ASP A 266 7.59 -43.50 17.64
CA ASP A 266 8.29 -42.36 17.04
C ASP A 266 7.32 -41.47 16.23
N PHE A 267 7.75 -40.24 15.95
CA PHE A 267 6.92 -39.24 15.26
C PHE A 267 6.42 -39.69 13.87
N ASN A 268 7.26 -40.38 13.09
CA ASN A 268 6.88 -40.85 11.76
C ASN A 268 5.83 -41.96 11.85
N THR A 269 5.93 -42.81 12.87
CA THR A 269 4.95 -43.85 13.14
C THR A 269 3.64 -43.24 13.68
N GLY A 270 3.70 -42.24 14.56
CA GLY A 270 2.54 -41.48 15.02
C GLY A 270 1.78 -40.81 13.88
N GLU A 271 2.49 -40.18 12.94
CA GLU A 271 1.89 -39.56 11.75
C GLU A 271 1.18 -40.59 10.87
N LYS A 272 1.77 -41.77 10.68
CA LYS A 272 1.12 -42.87 9.93
C LYS A 272 -0.16 -43.34 10.60
N ILE A 273 -0.19 -43.40 11.94
CA ILE A 273 -1.40 -43.73 12.71
C ILE A 273 -2.46 -42.65 12.48
N LYS A 274 -2.09 -41.36 12.55
CA LYS A 274 -3.00 -40.23 12.30
C LYS A 274 -3.63 -40.32 10.89
N ILE A 275 -2.80 -40.47 9.85
CA ILE A 275 -3.25 -40.58 8.46
C ILE A 275 -4.13 -41.81 8.24
N ALA A 276 -3.84 -42.92 8.93
CA ALA A 276 -4.61 -44.16 8.81
C ALA A 276 -6.09 -44.00 9.26
N LEU A 277 -6.41 -43.00 10.08
CA LEU A 277 -7.81 -42.69 10.45
C LEU A 277 -8.68 -42.33 9.23
N SER A 278 -8.09 -41.77 8.18
CA SER A 278 -8.79 -41.45 6.93
C SER A 278 -8.99 -42.66 6.01
N SER A 279 -8.43 -43.83 6.35
CA SER A 279 -8.41 -45.02 5.47
C SER A 279 -9.64 -45.93 5.59
N ASN A 280 -10.66 -45.54 6.37
CA ASN A 280 -11.89 -46.32 6.65
C ASN A 280 -11.62 -47.74 7.19
N LYS A 281 -10.44 -47.99 7.78
CA LYS A 281 -10.12 -49.24 8.45
C LYS A 281 -10.57 -49.20 9.90
N ASP A 282 -11.12 -50.30 10.39
CA ASP A 282 -11.54 -50.41 11.80
C ASP A 282 -10.36 -50.49 12.78
N THR A 283 -9.21 -50.98 12.32
CA THR A 283 -8.02 -51.18 13.14
C THR A 283 -6.75 -50.65 12.49
N ILE A 284 -5.80 -50.25 13.33
CA ILE A 284 -4.50 -49.72 12.94
C ILE A 284 -3.43 -50.54 13.67
N SER A 285 -2.51 -51.14 12.91
CA SER A 285 -1.41 -51.93 13.44
C SER A 285 -0.09 -51.19 13.28
N PHE A 286 0.75 -51.19 14.32
CA PHE A 286 2.05 -50.53 14.33
C PHE A 286 3.00 -51.24 15.31
N VAL A 287 4.26 -50.79 15.33
CA VAL A 287 5.30 -51.25 16.26
C VAL A 287 5.71 -50.06 17.12
N ASP A 288 5.71 -50.24 18.44
CA ASP A 288 6.16 -49.21 19.38
C ASP A 288 7.69 -49.13 19.46
N ILE A 289 8.22 -48.12 20.15
CA ILE A 289 9.68 -47.93 20.31
C ILE A 289 10.35 -49.08 21.08
N MET A 290 9.58 -49.91 21.80
CA MET A 290 10.07 -51.09 22.51
C MET A 290 10.06 -52.34 21.63
N GLY A 291 9.58 -52.25 20.38
CA GLY A 291 9.50 -53.35 19.43
C GLY A 291 8.24 -54.20 19.55
N ASN A 292 7.26 -53.83 20.37
CA ASN A 292 6.02 -54.59 20.49
C ASN A 292 5.08 -54.26 19.34
N LYS A 293 4.48 -55.30 18.75
CA LYS A 293 3.39 -55.13 17.78
C LYS A 293 2.10 -54.83 18.51
N GLN A 294 1.50 -53.68 18.21
CA GLN A 294 0.21 -53.26 18.74
C GLN A 294 -0.83 -53.22 17.61
N THR A 295 -2.10 -53.44 17.96
CA THR A 295 -3.23 -53.24 17.04
C THR A 295 -4.37 -52.62 17.83
N VAL A 296 -4.74 -51.41 17.45
CA VAL A 296 -5.73 -50.59 18.15
C VAL A 296 -6.92 -50.31 17.25
N LYS A 297 -8.07 -49.99 17.83
CA LYS A 297 -9.24 -49.61 17.04
C LYS A 297 -9.09 -48.16 16.57
N ALA A 298 -9.48 -47.86 15.33
CA ALA A 298 -9.47 -46.49 14.81
C ALA A 298 -10.31 -45.53 15.69
N LYS A 299 -11.43 -46.02 16.24
CA LYS A 299 -12.28 -45.25 17.18
C LYS A 299 -11.57 -44.88 18.49
N GLU A 300 -10.66 -45.72 18.96
CA GLU A 300 -9.90 -45.46 20.19
C GLU A 300 -8.90 -44.32 19.97
N VAL A 301 -8.16 -44.38 18.86
CA VAL A 301 -7.27 -43.29 18.44
C VAL A 301 -8.07 -42.02 18.18
N GLN A 302 -9.25 -42.11 17.55
CA GLN A 302 -10.12 -40.94 17.32
C GLN A 302 -10.59 -40.31 18.63
N ALA A 303 -11.00 -41.11 19.61
CA ALA A 303 -11.39 -40.62 20.94
C ALA A 303 -10.22 -39.98 21.69
N LEU A 304 -9.01 -40.53 21.55
CA LEU A 304 -7.79 -39.97 22.12
C LEU A 304 -7.51 -38.56 21.60
N ILE A 305 -7.58 -38.36 20.28
CA ILE A 305 -7.19 -37.09 19.66
C ILE A 305 -8.30 -36.02 19.66
N GLN A 306 -9.54 -36.40 19.92
CA GLN A 306 -10.69 -35.51 19.86
C GLN A 306 -10.54 -34.22 20.70
N PRO A 307 -10.02 -34.24 21.95
CA PRO A 307 -9.80 -33.02 22.73
C PRO A 307 -8.81 -32.05 22.07
N VAL A 308 -7.78 -32.56 21.40
CA VAL A 308 -6.80 -31.72 20.69
C VAL A 308 -7.41 -31.12 19.41
N ILE A 309 -8.26 -31.86 18.71
CA ILE A 309 -9.00 -31.32 17.56
C ILE A 309 -9.96 -30.21 18.02
N GLU A 310 -10.61 -30.37 19.18
CA GLU A 310 -11.46 -29.33 19.76
C GLU A 310 -10.67 -28.08 20.13
N GLN A 311 -9.51 -28.24 20.76
CA GLN A 311 -8.60 -27.13 21.06
C GLN A 311 -8.13 -26.41 19.79
N LEU A 312 -7.73 -27.14 18.75
CA LEU A 312 -7.37 -26.57 17.45
C LEU A 312 -8.54 -25.76 16.86
N ALA A 313 -9.75 -26.31 16.89
CA ALA A 313 -10.94 -25.61 16.42
C ALA A 313 -11.22 -24.35 17.24
N ASP A 314 -11.08 -24.40 18.56
CA ASP A 314 -11.24 -23.25 19.45
C ASP A 314 -10.25 -22.14 19.12
N THR A 315 -8.95 -22.47 18.99
CA THR A 315 -7.93 -21.48 18.68
C THR A 315 -8.14 -20.84 17.29
N ILE A 316 -8.51 -21.63 16.27
CA ILE A 316 -8.82 -21.08 14.94
C ILE A 316 -10.01 -20.12 15.02
N VAL A 317 -11.08 -20.50 15.73
CA VAL A 317 -12.28 -19.68 15.86
C VAL A 317 -12.02 -18.41 16.65
N GLU A 318 -11.28 -18.49 17.75
CA GLU A 318 -10.83 -17.33 18.53
C GLU A 318 -10.09 -16.35 17.63
N LYS A 319 -9.09 -16.80 16.87
CA LYS A 319 -8.33 -15.94 15.96
C LYS A 319 -9.20 -15.34 14.85
N ILE A 320 -10.14 -16.10 14.29
CA ILE A 320 -11.08 -15.54 13.32
C ILE A 320 -11.89 -14.41 13.96
N LEU A 321 -12.37 -14.59 15.19
CA LEU A 321 -13.19 -13.59 15.88
C LEU A 321 -12.39 -12.37 16.33
N ASP A 322 -11.16 -12.55 16.82
CA ASP A 322 -10.24 -11.48 17.20
C ASP A 322 -10.05 -10.48 16.04
N TYR A 323 -9.84 -11.01 14.83
CA TYR A 323 -9.46 -10.21 13.66
C TYR A 323 -10.63 -9.84 12.74
N ASN A 324 -11.79 -10.50 12.87
CA ASN A 324 -12.99 -10.21 12.08
C ASN A 324 -14.10 -9.52 12.89
N SER A 325 -13.98 -9.51 14.22
CA SER A 325 -14.98 -9.07 15.21
C SER A 325 -16.32 -9.80 15.18
N LYS A 326 -16.54 -10.71 14.22
CA LYS A 326 -17.75 -11.53 14.07
C LYS A 326 -17.48 -12.77 13.20
N ALA A 327 -18.42 -13.71 13.19
CA ALA A 327 -18.34 -14.86 12.31
C ALA A 327 -18.33 -14.46 10.82
N PRO A 328 -17.49 -15.10 9.98
CA PRO A 328 -17.49 -14.89 8.54
C PRO A 328 -18.74 -15.49 7.90
N ASN A 329 -19.03 -15.11 6.65
CA ASN A 329 -20.07 -15.74 5.85
C ASN A 329 -19.75 -17.20 5.54
N ALA A 330 -18.47 -17.54 5.31
CA ALA A 330 -17.99 -18.90 5.09
C ALA A 330 -16.50 -19.02 5.47
N VAL A 331 -16.07 -20.25 5.76
CA VAL A 331 -14.68 -20.60 6.05
C VAL A 331 -14.20 -21.64 5.04
N PHE A 332 -13.05 -21.38 4.42
CA PHE A 332 -12.37 -22.32 3.54
C PHE A 332 -11.15 -22.87 4.25
N LEU A 333 -11.09 -24.19 4.37
CA LEU A 333 -9.96 -24.88 5.00
C LEU A 333 -9.05 -25.44 3.91
N VAL A 334 -7.75 -25.20 4.03
CA VAL A 334 -6.70 -25.72 3.14
C VAL A 334 -5.54 -26.28 3.97
N GLY A 335 -4.51 -26.83 3.33
CA GLY A 335 -3.39 -27.46 4.05
C GLY A 335 -3.67 -28.89 4.48
N GLY A 336 -2.61 -29.65 4.78
CA GLY A 336 -2.70 -31.07 5.10
C GLY A 336 -3.60 -31.38 6.31
N GLY A 337 -3.53 -30.55 7.34
CA GLY A 337 -4.31 -30.68 8.58
C GLY A 337 -5.80 -30.42 8.41
N SER A 338 -6.23 -29.71 7.35
CA SER A 338 -7.66 -29.52 7.08
C SER A 338 -8.43 -30.82 6.79
N GLN A 339 -7.72 -31.92 6.53
CA GLN A 339 -8.31 -33.22 6.23
C GLN A 339 -8.72 -34.01 7.48
N ILE A 340 -8.50 -33.45 8.68
CA ILE A 340 -8.98 -34.03 9.94
C ILE A 340 -10.50 -34.03 9.94
N GLY A 341 -11.12 -35.21 10.11
CA GLY A 341 -12.53 -35.42 9.80
C GLY A 341 -13.53 -34.54 10.57
N SER A 342 -13.39 -34.41 11.89
CA SER A 342 -14.35 -33.66 12.73
C SER A 342 -14.11 -32.14 12.73
N LEU A 343 -12.98 -31.67 12.22
CA LEU A 343 -12.56 -30.27 12.32
C LEU A 343 -13.49 -29.29 11.60
N PRO A 344 -13.93 -29.51 10.34
CA PRO A 344 -14.84 -28.58 9.66
C PRO A 344 -16.17 -28.40 10.41
N SER A 345 -16.73 -29.49 10.94
CA SER A 345 -18.00 -29.46 11.69
C SER A 345 -17.85 -28.74 13.04
N LEU A 346 -16.73 -28.93 13.74
CA LEU A 346 -16.44 -28.22 14.98
C LEU A 346 -16.34 -26.70 14.75
N ILE A 347 -15.62 -26.28 13.72
CA ILE A 347 -15.49 -24.86 13.34
C ILE A 347 -16.86 -24.28 12.97
N ALA A 348 -17.66 -25.00 12.17
CA ALA A 348 -19.01 -24.58 11.80
C ALA A 348 -19.90 -24.35 13.02
N ASN A 349 -19.93 -25.31 13.95
CA ASN A 349 -20.71 -25.22 15.18
C ASN A 349 -20.26 -24.04 16.06
N LYS A 350 -18.95 -23.90 16.29
CA LYS A 350 -18.39 -22.84 17.14
C LYS A 350 -18.61 -21.43 16.57
N LEU A 351 -18.64 -21.29 15.24
CA LEU A 351 -18.97 -20.02 14.55
C LEU A 351 -20.47 -19.81 14.32
N ASN A 352 -21.33 -20.75 14.72
CA ASN A 352 -22.76 -20.75 14.42
C ASN A 352 -23.06 -20.63 12.91
N LEU A 353 -22.28 -21.33 12.08
CA LEU A 353 -22.45 -21.40 10.65
C LEU A 353 -23.10 -22.74 10.23
N PRO A 354 -23.92 -22.76 9.16
CA PRO A 354 -24.32 -24.01 8.53
C PRO A 354 -23.08 -24.80 8.10
N SER A 355 -23.11 -26.13 8.27
CA SER A 355 -21.98 -27.01 7.95
C SER A 355 -21.49 -26.86 6.50
N GLU A 356 -22.38 -26.52 5.57
CA GLU A 356 -22.06 -26.32 4.15
C GLU A 356 -21.21 -25.05 3.90
N ARG A 357 -21.13 -24.15 4.88
CA ARG A 357 -20.34 -22.91 4.81
C ARG A 357 -18.93 -23.05 5.39
N VAL A 358 -18.56 -24.23 5.88
CA VAL A 358 -17.18 -24.56 6.26
C VAL A 358 -16.71 -25.72 5.39
N ALA A 359 -15.83 -25.44 4.43
CA ALA A 359 -15.47 -26.40 3.39
C ALA A 359 -13.97 -26.56 3.22
N VAL A 360 -13.51 -27.81 3.15
CA VAL A 360 -12.14 -28.15 2.76
C VAL A 360 -11.99 -27.96 1.25
N ARG A 361 -11.07 -27.10 0.82
CA ARG A 361 -10.81 -26.84 -0.60
C ARG A 361 -9.62 -27.66 -1.09
N LYS A 362 -9.76 -28.20 -2.30
CA LYS A 362 -8.73 -28.96 -3.01
C LYS A 362 -8.22 -28.14 -4.19
N SER A 363 -7.10 -28.52 -4.78
CA SER A 363 -6.49 -27.78 -5.90
C SER A 363 -7.37 -27.63 -7.15
N ASN A 364 -8.49 -28.35 -7.25
CA ASN A 364 -9.46 -28.17 -8.33
C ASN A 364 -10.19 -26.82 -8.32
N VAL A 365 -10.15 -26.06 -7.22
CA VAL A 365 -10.67 -24.68 -7.21
C VAL A 365 -9.75 -23.68 -7.88
N ILE A 366 -8.48 -24.03 -8.07
CA ILE A 366 -7.48 -23.14 -8.64
C ILE A 366 -7.75 -22.98 -10.14
N GLN A 367 -8.02 -21.75 -10.54
CA GLN A 367 -8.18 -21.39 -11.94
C GLN A 367 -6.82 -21.11 -12.58
N ASN A 368 -6.77 -21.15 -13.92
CA ASN A 368 -5.57 -20.78 -14.69
C ASN A 368 -4.32 -21.65 -14.46
N VAL A 369 -4.48 -22.90 -14.00
CA VAL A 369 -3.40 -23.88 -13.88
C VAL A 369 -3.66 -25.10 -14.77
N LYS A 370 -2.63 -25.57 -15.49
CA LYS A 370 -2.64 -26.81 -16.26
C LYS A 370 -1.76 -27.88 -15.61
N ASN A 371 -2.08 -29.14 -15.87
CA ASN A 371 -1.30 -30.31 -15.46
C ASN A 371 -1.12 -30.47 -13.94
N ILE A 372 -2.16 -30.19 -13.15
CA ILE A 372 -2.18 -30.54 -11.73
C ILE A 372 -2.17 -32.07 -11.62
N GLY A 373 -1.00 -32.65 -11.32
CA GLY A 373 -0.83 -34.09 -11.18
C GLY A 373 -1.60 -34.65 -9.97
N LYS A 374 -1.88 -35.97 -9.97
CA LYS A 374 -2.59 -36.64 -8.85
C LYS A 374 -1.96 -36.40 -7.48
N LYS A 375 -0.64 -36.22 -7.39
CA LYS A 375 0.07 -35.93 -6.13
C LYS A 375 -0.23 -34.54 -5.56
N LEU A 376 -0.82 -33.65 -6.36
CA LEU A 376 -1.14 -32.28 -6.00
C LEU A 376 -2.67 -32.04 -6.01
N SER A 377 -3.47 -33.09 -5.86
CA SER A 377 -4.94 -32.96 -5.87
C SER A 377 -5.54 -32.59 -4.52
N GLY A 378 -4.74 -32.63 -3.44
CA GLY A 378 -5.20 -32.39 -2.08
C GLY A 378 -5.25 -30.90 -1.70
N PRO A 379 -5.73 -30.61 -0.48
CA PRO A 379 -5.72 -29.25 0.09
C PRO A 379 -4.31 -28.71 0.36
N ASP A 380 -3.34 -29.60 0.61
CA ASP A 380 -1.91 -29.34 0.79
C ASP A 380 -1.21 -28.81 -0.46
N ALA A 381 -1.85 -28.91 -1.63
CA ALA A 381 -1.30 -28.37 -2.88
C ALA A 381 -1.66 -26.89 -3.13
N ILE A 382 -2.60 -26.32 -2.36
CA ILE A 382 -3.08 -24.95 -2.57
C ILE A 382 -1.94 -23.94 -2.43
N THR A 383 -1.20 -24.01 -1.32
CA THR A 383 -0.14 -23.06 -0.96
C THR A 383 1.05 -23.16 -1.91
N PRO A 384 1.63 -24.34 -2.22
CA PRO A 384 2.66 -24.48 -3.24
C PRO A 384 2.28 -23.89 -4.61
N ILE A 385 1.06 -24.15 -5.08
CA ILE A 385 0.57 -23.60 -6.36
C ILE A 385 0.39 -22.07 -6.26
N GLY A 386 -0.08 -21.59 -5.11
CA GLY A 386 -0.15 -20.17 -4.77
C GLY A 386 1.20 -19.46 -4.84
N ILE A 387 2.26 -20.10 -4.34
CA ILE A 387 3.64 -19.57 -4.42
C ILE A 387 4.07 -19.46 -5.89
N ALA A 388 3.83 -20.50 -6.69
CA ALA A 388 4.21 -20.50 -8.11
C ALA A 388 3.48 -19.42 -8.91
N LEU A 389 2.15 -19.30 -8.75
CA LEU A 389 1.35 -18.28 -9.43
C LEU A 389 1.70 -16.87 -8.96
N SER A 390 1.97 -16.70 -7.66
CA SER A 390 2.38 -15.40 -7.14
C SER A 390 3.78 -15.03 -7.66
N ALA A 391 4.72 -15.98 -7.76
CA ALA A 391 6.03 -15.76 -8.38
C ALA A 391 5.94 -15.40 -9.86
N GLN A 392 5.00 -16.01 -10.60
CA GLN A 392 4.75 -15.68 -12.00
C GLN A 392 4.28 -14.23 -12.18
N MET A 393 3.42 -13.75 -11.28
CA MET A 393 3.03 -12.33 -11.25
C MET A 393 4.20 -11.39 -10.89
N ARG A 394 5.30 -11.92 -10.34
CA ARG A 394 6.39 -11.18 -9.68
C ARG A 394 7.79 -11.41 -10.28
N LYS A 395 7.92 -12.00 -11.48
CA LYS A 395 9.20 -12.39 -12.11
C LYS A 395 10.39 -11.48 -11.72
N GLY A 396 11.24 -11.96 -10.81
CA GLY A 396 12.62 -11.48 -10.65
C GLY A 396 13.03 -10.72 -9.39
N GLN A 397 12.18 -10.43 -8.39
CA GLN A 397 12.61 -9.66 -7.21
C GLN A 397 11.99 -10.21 -5.89
N ASN A 398 12.82 -10.62 -4.92
CA ASN A 398 12.39 -10.88 -3.52
C ASN A 398 12.58 -9.67 -2.64
N PHE A 399 13.67 -8.98 -2.93
CA PHE A 399 14.06 -7.75 -2.33
C PHE A 399 14.71 -6.92 -3.42
N ILE A 400 14.49 -5.63 -3.37
CA ILE A 400 15.31 -4.69 -4.11
C ILE A 400 16.22 -4.00 -3.11
N ASN A 401 17.50 -4.00 -3.45
CA ASN A 401 18.50 -3.21 -2.76
C ASN A 401 18.59 -1.90 -3.52
N VAL A 402 18.03 -0.84 -2.95
CA VAL A 402 18.12 0.50 -3.54
C VAL A 402 18.94 1.38 -2.61
N SER A 403 19.47 2.49 -3.13
CA SER A 403 20.05 3.54 -2.31
C SER A 403 19.13 4.74 -2.31
N VAL A 404 18.70 5.22 -1.15
CA VAL A 404 17.94 6.48 -1.04
C VAL A 404 18.85 7.53 -0.42
N ASN A 405 19.20 8.57 -1.18
CA ASN A 405 20.14 9.62 -0.75
C ASN A 405 21.44 9.06 -0.13
N GLY A 406 21.98 7.99 -0.72
CA GLY A 406 23.21 7.32 -0.27
C GLY A 406 23.03 6.27 0.84
N LYS A 407 21.83 6.13 1.42
CA LYS A 407 21.54 5.08 2.42
C LYS A 407 21.05 3.81 1.72
N ALA A 408 21.68 2.67 2.00
CA ALA A 408 21.22 1.37 1.51
C ALA A 408 19.86 1.01 2.14
N VAL A 409 18.92 0.58 1.31
CA VAL A 409 17.56 0.20 1.69
C VAL A 409 17.28 -1.18 1.14
N HIS A 410 16.92 -2.09 2.03
CA HIS A 410 16.51 -3.45 1.70
C HIS A 410 15.00 -3.51 1.79
N LEU A 411 14.31 -3.64 0.66
CA LEU A 411 12.84 -3.62 0.60
C LEU A 411 12.30 -4.98 0.25
N PHE A 412 11.34 -5.47 1.02
CA PHE A 412 10.68 -6.75 0.76
C PHE A 412 9.70 -6.63 -0.42
N TYR A 413 9.95 -7.38 -1.48
CA TYR A 413 9.16 -7.37 -2.71
C TYR A 413 7.95 -8.31 -2.60
N SER A 414 6.98 -7.96 -1.75
CA SER A 414 5.68 -8.67 -1.71
C SER A 414 4.72 -8.24 -2.81
N ARG A 415 4.91 -7.02 -3.34
CA ARG A 415 4.15 -6.38 -4.43
C ARG A 415 5.11 -5.57 -5.31
N LYS A 416 4.61 -4.97 -6.40
CA LYS A 416 5.39 -3.98 -7.17
C LYS A 416 5.87 -2.88 -6.23
N LEU A 417 7.19 -2.73 -6.12
CA LEU A 417 7.81 -1.74 -5.24
C LEU A 417 8.09 -0.45 -6.00
N THR A 418 7.86 0.64 -5.30
CA THR A 418 7.92 2.01 -5.80
C THR A 418 8.85 2.83 -4.93
N VAL A 419 9.22 4.04 -5.39
CA VAL A 419 9.98 4.98 -4.56
C VAL A 419 9.30 5.22 -3.20
N ALA A 420 7.96 5.23 -3.14
CA ALA A 420 7.22 5.35 -1.88
C ALA A 420 7.59 4.24 -0.88
N ASP A 421 7.66 2.99 -1.33
CA ASP A 421 8.03 1.85 -0.46
C ASP A 421 9.46 2.01 0.09
N ALA A 422 10.39 2.51 -0.74
CA ALA A 422 11.74 2.83 -0.30
C ALA A 422 11.79 3.86 0.83
N LEU A 423 10.89 4.85 0.76
CA LEU A 423 10.79 5.90 1.75
C LEU A 423 10.19 5.43 3.08
N VAL A 424 9.24 4.50 3.06
CA VAL A 424 8.74 3.83 4.27
C VAL A 424 9.90 3.25 5.06
N GLN A 425 10.74 2.48 4.39
CA GLN A 425 11.77 1.66 5.04
C GLN A 425 12.89 2.48 5.68
N ILE A 426 13.17 3.68 5.15
CA ILE A 426 14.14 4.61 5.76
C ILE A 426 13.50 5.59 6.74
N ASN A 427 12.22 5.41 7.05
CA ASN A 427 11.43 6.31 7.88
C ASN A 427 11.52 7.77 7.41
N TYR A 428 11.39 8.00 6.10
CA TYR A 428 11.47 9.33 5.53
C TYR A 428 10.30 10.19 6.00
N ASP A 429 10.57 11.45 6.34
CA ASP A 429 9.58 12.41 6.81
C ASP A 429 8.59 12.77 5.67
N PRO A 430 7.31 12.35 5.76
CA PRO A 430 6.35 12.59 4.69
C PRO A 430 6.03 14.08 4.49
N VAL A 431 6.26 14.94 5.48
CA VAL A 431 6.08 16.40 5.35
C VAL A 431 7.03 16.96 4.30
N LYS A 432 8.21 16.36 4.14
CA LYS A 432 9.23 16.78 3.17
C LYS A 432 8.91 16.38 1.73
N LEU A 433 7.80 15.68 1.48
CA LEU A 433 7.33 15.35 0.13
C LEU A 433 6.35 16.40 -0.41
N ILE A 434 5.73 17.19 0.47
CA ILE A 434 4.58 18.04 0.14
C ILE A 434 4.98 19.51 0.12
N GLY A 435 4.84 20.14 -1.04
CA GLY A 435 4.94 21.59 -1.19
C GLY A 435 3.74 22.27 -0.55
N ARG A 436 3.92 22.89 0.61
CA ARG A 436 2.85 23.65 1.29
C ARG A 436 2.78 25.06 0.71
N THR A 437 1.57 25.56 0.47
CA THR A 437 1.37 26.98 0.14
C THR A 437 1.75 27.83 1.36
N GLY A 438 2.44 28.94 1.12
CA GLY A 438 2.75 29.91 2.16
C GLY A 438 1.48 30.47 2.80
N LYS A 439 1.56 30.88 4.06
CA LYS A 439 0.41 31.46 4.78
C LYS A 439 -0.13 32.68 4.02
N SER A 440 -1.44 32.72 3.81
CA SER A 440 -2.14 33.91 3.30
C SER A 440 -2.19 34.99 4.37
N LEU A 441 -2.14 36.23 3.92
CA LEU A 441 -2.26 37.43 4.73
C LEU A 441 -3.68 38.01 4.55
N HIS A 442 -4.44 38.04 5.63
CA HIS A 442 -5.79 38.62 5.69
C HIS A 442 -5.68 39.99 6.33
N PHE A 443 -6.26 41.01 5.72
CA PHE A 443 -6.29 42.35 6.29
C PHE A 443 -7.54 43.08 5.79
N THR A 444 -7.89 44.17 6.45
CA THR A 444 -8.98 45.05 6.02
C THR A 444 -8.34 46.32 5.47
N LEU A 445 -8.77 46.78 4.30
CA LEU A 445 -8.33 48.04 3.72
C LEU A 445 -9.55 48.92 3.48
N ASN A 446 -9.64 50.05 4.18
CA ASN A 446 -10.77 50.99 4.12
C ASN A 446 -12.13 50.30 4.32
N GLY A 447 -12.21 49.37 5.26
CA GLY A 447 -13.43 48.62 5.58
C GLY A 447 -13.69 47.39 4.70
N GLU A 448 -12.93 47.16 3.63
CA GLU A 448 -13.05 45.96 2.81
C GLU A 448 -12.04 44.88 3.21
N LYS A 449 -12.51 43.66 3.43
CA LYS A 449 -11.64 42.50 3.67
C LYS A 449 -10.86 42.15 2.40
N LYS A 450 -9.54 42.06 2.51
CA LYS A 450 -8.60 41.65 1.47
C LYS A 450 -7.84 40.41 1.93
N VAL A 451 -7.47 39.57 0.96
CA VAL A 451 -6.65 38.37 1.18
C VAL A 451 -5.53 38.37 0.15
N LEU A 452 -4.29 38.50 0.62
CA LEU A 452 -3.11 38.26 -0.20
C LEU A 452 -2.67 36.81 0.01
N ARG A 453 -2.66 36.01 -1.05
CA ARG A 453 -2.29 34.59 -0.95
C ARG A 453 -0.77 34.44 -0.90
N GLY A 454 -0.30 33.52 -0.05
CA GLY A 454 1.12 33.14 -0.04
C GLY A 454 1.52 32.44 -1.33
N GLN A 455 2.83 32.39 -1.59
CA GLN A 455 3.37 31.72 -2.77
C GLN A 455 3.17 30.20 -2.67
N TYR A 456 3.15 29.53 -3.82
CA TYR A 456 3.10 28.08 -3.87
C TYR A 456 4.46 27.49 -3.48
N GLY A 457 4.44 26.45 -2.64
CA GLY A 457 5.63 25.64 -2.40
C GLY A 457 5.91 24.71 -3.57
N SER A 458 7.16 24.30 -3.73
CA SER A 458 7.57 23.27 -4.68
C SER A 458 7.40 21.89 -4.06
N THR A 459 6.96 20.91 -4.86
CA THR A 459 6.94 19.50 -4.42
C THR A 459 8.36 18.95 -4.40
N ALA A 460 8.59 17.85 -3.67
CA ALA A 460 9.87 17.18 -3.70
C ALA A 460 10.22 16.72 -5.13
N GLU A 461 11.49 16.87 -5.52
CA GLU A 461 12.01 16.32 -6.77
C GLU A 461 12.57 14.93 -6.49
N ILE A 462 12.12 13.93 -7.26
CA ILE A 462 12.55 12.55 -7.12
C ILE A 462 13.28 12.16 -8.40
N PHE A 463 14.42 11.50 -8.23
CA PHE A 463 15.20 10.95 -9.33
C PHE A 463 15.51 9.48 -9.07
N VAL A 464 15.38 8.64 -10.09
CA VAL A 464 15.83 7.23 -10.05
C VAL A 464 16.91 7.08 -11.12
N ASN A 465 18.12 6.71 -10.69
CA ASN A 465 19.30 6.61 -11.55
C ASN A 465 19.59 7.89 -12.34
N GLY A 466 19.33 9.05 -11.72
CA GLY A 466 19.51 10.37 -12.34
C GLY A 466 18.39 10.84 -13.27
N ASN A 467 17.39 9.99 -13.56
CA ASN A 467 16.23 10.37 -14.36
C ASN A 467 15.10 10.87 -13.46
N ALA A 468 14.36 11.88 -13.92
CA ALA A 468 13.19 12.39 -13.20
C ALA A 468 12.17 11.26 -12.99
N ALA A 469 11.71 11.14 -11.75
CA ALA A 469 10.85 10.06 -11.27
C ALA A 469 9.79 10.63 -10.31
N ASN A 470 8.90 9.77 -9.84
CA ASN A 470 7.85 10.10 -8.88
C ASN A 470 7.72 8.97 -7.84
N LEU A 471 6.82 9.14 -6.88
CA LEU A 471 6.62 8.17 -5.80
C LEU A 471 6.17 6.78 -6.28
N GLU A 472 5.58 6.67 -7.48
CA GLU A 472 5.12 5.41 -8.09
C GLU A 472 6.12 4.79 -9.06
N THR A 473 7.25 5.47 -9.30
CA THR A 473 8.27 4.94 -10.21
C THR A 473 8.73 3.60 -9.66
N GLU A 474 8.52 2.56 -10.48
CA GLU A 474 8.92 1.20 -10.16
C GLU A 474 10.44 1.17 -9.98
N ILE A 475 10.87 0.61 -8.87
CA ILE A 475 12.28 0.55 -8.50
C ILE A 475 12.77 -0.88 -8.56
N ASN A 476 14.01 -1.02 -9.00
CA ASN A 476 14.69 -2.28 -9.23
C ASN A 476 15.94 -2.37 -8.34
N THR A 477 16.42 -3.59 -8.12
CA THR A 477 17.70 -3.81 -7.43
C THR A 477 18.83 -3.02 -8.10
N GLY A 478 19.56 -2.26 -7.30
CA GLY A 478 20.67 -1.41 -7.72
C GLY A 478 20.28 0.05 -7.94
N ASP A 479 18.98 0.39 -7.92
CA ASP A 479 18.53 1.74 -8.22
C ASP A 479 19.03 2.76 -7.19
N LEU A 480 19.48 3.90 -7.71
CA LEU A 480 19.91 5.07 -6.94
C LEU A 480 18.78 6.11 -6.94
N ILE A 481 18.08 6.20 -5.82
CA ILE A 481 16.98 7.12 -5.57
C ILE A 481 17.56 8.38 -4.91
N THR A 482 17.41 9.52 -5.59
CA THR A 482 17.77 10.83 -5.04
C THR A 482 16.50 11.64 -4.82
N ILE A 483 16.33 12.19 -3.63
CA ILE A 483 15.17 12.99 -3.26
C ILE A 483 15.65 14.34 -2.76
N LYS A 484 15.22 15.39 -3.46
CA LYS A 484 15.32 16.76 -2.97
C LYS A 484 14.01 17.11 -2.27
N PRO A 485 14.05 17.49 -0.98
CA PRO A 485 12.86 17.83 -0.21
C PRO A 485 12.02 18.93 -0.87
N ALA A 486 10.71 18.89 -0.62
CA ALA A 486 9.79 19.98 -0.96
C ALA A 486 10.19 21.27 -0.23
N GLU A 487 10.06 22.41 -0.92
CA GLU A 487 10.27 23.73 -0.30
C GLU A 487 8.90 24.38 -0.04
N PRO A 488 8.65 24.87 1.19
CA PRO A 488 7.41 25.57 1.49
C PRO A 488 7.36 26.89 0.74
N GLY A 489 6.17 27.25 0.26
CA GLY A 489 5.95 28.53 -0.39
C GLY A 489 6.12 29.67 0.61
N MET A 490 6.64 30.81 0.13
CA MET A 490 6.83 31.98 0.98
C MET A 490 5.47 32.52 1.45
N PRO A 491 5.33 32.88 2.75
CA PRO A 491 4.15 33.58 3.23
C PRO A 491 3.88 34.85 2.43
N ALA A 492 2.60 35.22 2.31
CA ALA A 492 2.23 36.51 1.77
C ALA A 492 2.84 37.63 2.62
N GLN A 493 3.48 38.58 1.96
CA GLN A 493 4.03 39.77 2.58
C GLN A 493 3.54 40.98 1.80
N LEU A 494 3.16 42.02 2.53
CA LEU A 494 2.70 43.28 1.96
C LEU A 494 3.27 44.42 2.81
N CYS A 495 3.91 45.37 2.16
CA CYS A 495 4.41 46.59 2.76
C CYS A 495 3.42 47.73 2.48
N ILE A 496 3.22 48.63 3.45
CA ILE A 496 2.35 49.80 3.27
C ILE A 496 2.78 50.65 2.07
N LYS A 497 4.07 50.74 1.77
CA LYS A 497 4.60 51.44 0.61
C LYS A 497 4.02 50.91 -0.70
N GLU A 498 3.84 49.59 -0.82
CA GLU A 498 3.25 48.97 -2.01
C GLU A 498 1.76 49.32 -2.16
N ILE A 499 1.05 49.49 -1.04
CA ILE A 499 -0.32 50.03 -1.06
C ILE A 499 -0.28 51.50 -1.49
N LEU A 500 0.63 52.30 -0.94
CA LEU A 500 0.76 53.73 -1.24
C LEU A 500 1.14 54.02 -2.69
N GLU A 501 1.89 53.15 -3.35
CA GLU A 501 2.22 53.25 -4.79
C GLU A 501 0.95 53.28 -5.65
N TYR A 502 -0.10 52.56 -5.26
CA TYR A 502 -1.41 52.59 -5.92
C TYR A 502 -2.17 53.92 -5.73
N TYR A 503 -1.89 54.66 -4.64
CA TYR A 503 -2.56 55.93 -4.31
C TYR A 503 -1.82 57.19 -4.80
N SER A 504 -0.74 57.02 -5.59
CA SER A 504 -0.02 58.03 -6.40
C SER A 504 -0.31 59.53 -6.08
N HIS A 505 0.68 60.20 -5.47
CA HIS A 505 0.80 61.66 -5.32
C HIS A 505 -0.18 62.40 -4.39
N ARG A 506 -0.54 61.82 -3.23
CA ARG A 506 -1.23 62.58 -2.16
C ARG A 506 -0.45 62.47 -0.85
N ASP A 507 -0.45 63.52 -0.04
CA ASP A 507 -0.10 63.44 1.38
C ASP A 507 -1.19 62.60 2.06
N VAL A 508 -1.00 61.29 2.08
CA VAL A 508 -1.90 60.33 2.72
C VAL A 508 -1.28 59.86 4.02
N LYS A 509 -2.08 59.93 5.09
CA LYS A 509 -1.77 59.27 6.36
C LYS A 509 -2.33 57.85 6.32
N VAL A 510 -1.52 56.88 6.69
CA VAL A 510 -1.95 55.48 6.81
C VAL A 510 -2.06 55.13 8.27
N LEU A 511 -3.27 54.77 8.71
CA LEU A 511 -3.50 54.21 10.02
C LEU A 511 -3.57 52.69 9.91
N VAL A 512 -2.79 51.98 10.71
CA VAL A 512 -2.97 50.54 10.94
C VAL A 512 -3.46 50.34 12.36
N ASN A 513 -4.63 49.71 12.50
CA ASN A 513 -5.32 49.51 13.78
C ASN A 513 -5.49 50.83 14.57
N GLY A 514 -5.77 51.93 13.85
CA GLY A 514 -5.96 53.27 14.40
C GLY A 514 -4.67 54.04 14.74
N LYS A 515 -3.48 53.52 14.43
CA LYS A 515 -2.19 54.19 14.66
C LYS A 515 -1.49 54.53 13.36
N GLU A 516 -0.93 55.74 13.26
CA GLU A 516 -0.13 56.14 12.11
C GLU A 516 1.15 55.31 12.02
N VAL A 517 1.37 54.68 10.87
CA VAL A 517 2.54 53.83 10.62
C VAL A 517 3.38 54.37 9.45
N PRO A 518 4.71 54.16 9.47
CA PRO A 518 5.56 54.55 8.35
C PRO A 518 5.30 53.67 7.11
N GLY A 519 5.70 54.16 5.94
CA GLY A 519 5.49 53.44 4.67
C GLY A 519 6.21 52.10 4.59
N ASP A 520 7.29 51.88 5.35
CA ASP A 520 8.01 50.61 5.40
C ASP A 520 7.38 49.58 6.37
N TYR A 521 6.23 49.89 6.97
CA TYR A 521 5.51 48.96 7.83
C TYR A 521 5.07 47.71 7.05
N MET A 522 5.40 46.54 7.61
CA MET A 522 4.97 45.24 7.08
C MET A 522 3.61 44.88 7.68
N VAL A 523 2.59 44.76 6.82
CA VAL A 523 1.23 44.40 7.19
C VAL A 523 1.20 43.03 7.87
N GLN A 524 0.51 42.96 9.01
CA GLN A 524 0.30 41.74 9.79
C GLN A 524 -1.10 41.17 9.53
N ASP A 525 -1.26 39.86 9.80
CA ASP A 525 -2.54 39.19 9.63
C ASP A 525 -3.57 39.74 10.63
N GLY A 526 -4.74 40.12 10.11
CA GLY A 526 -5.83 40.76 10.84
C GLY A 526 -5.77 42.28 10.89
N ASP A 527 -4.75 42.92 10.32
CA ASP A 527 -4.61 44.39 10.36
C ASP A 527 -5.81 45.09 9.71
N ASN A 528 -6.27 46.18 10.34
CA ASN A 528 -7.19 47.13 9.74
C ASN A 528 -6.41 48.37 9.28
N ILE A 529 -6.31 48.54 7.96
CA ILE A 529 -5.58 49.61 7.29
C ILE A 529 -6.59 50.66 6.80
N GLU A 530 -6.41 51.90 7.22
CA GLU A 530 -7.22 53.04 6.80
C GLU A 530 -6.31 54.09 6.16
N ILE A 531 -6.69 54.54 4.96
CA ILE A 531 -5.96 55.57 4.21
C ILE A 531 -6.73 56.87 4.31
N ILE A 532 -6.16 57.84 5.02
CA ILE A 532 -6.72 59.15 5.24
C ILE A 532 -6.04 60.13 4.28
N ASN A 533 -6.80 60.65 3.32
CA ASN A 533 -6.34 61.73 2.46
C ASN A 533 -6.30 63.05 3.26
N ASN A 534 -5.13 63.66 3.43
CA ASN A 534 -5.05 65.04 3.92
C ASN A 534 -5.35 65.99 2.76
N LEU A 535 -6.63 66.11 2.41
CA LEU A 535 -7.13 67.30 1.73
C LEU A 535 -8.22 67.87 2.64
N GLU A 536 -7.93 69.04 3.23
CA GLU A 536 -8.96 69.87 3.83
C GLU A 536 -10.11 70.08 2.83
N PRO A 537 -11.38 70.07 3.27
CA PRO A 537 -12.49 70.39 2.39
C PRO A 537 -12.44 71.89 2.09
N LYS A 538 -11.83 72.28 0.97
CA LYS A 538 -12.05 73.61 0.41
C LYS A 538 -13.46 73.67 -0.16
N SER A 539 -14.20 74.65 0.34
CA SER A 539 -15.59 75.02 0.08
C SER A 539 -16.07 74.87 -1.36
N GLU A 540 -17.37 74.57 -1.48
CA GLU A 540 -18.24 74.48 -2.68
C GLU A 540 -18.28 75.73 -3.63
N ALA A 541 -17.27 76.59 -3.65
CA ALA A 541 -17.37 77.89 -4.34
C ALA A 541 -16.54 78.05 -5.63
N ASP A 542 -15.66 77.12 -6.01
CA ASP A 542 -14.86 77.24 -7.25
C ASP A 542 -15.06 76.05 -8.22
N ALA A 543 -16.29 75.57 -8.30
CA ALA A 543 -16.73 74.75 -9.43
C ALA A 543 -16.93 75.64 -10.65
N LEU A 544 -15.87 76.03 -11.34
CA LEU A 544 -15.90 76.41 -12.77
C LEU A 544 -14.47 76.63 -13.30
N ALA A 545 -14.10 75.81 -14.29
CA ALA A 545 -12.97 75.92 -15.24
C ALA A 545 -11.80 74.93 -15.05
N SER A 546 -11.95 73.72 -15.59
CA SER A 546 -10.87 73.09 -16.37
C SER A 546 -11.46 72.14 -17.41
N ASP A 547 -11.15 72.39 -18.69
CA ASP A 547 -11.50 71.58 -19.86
C ASP A 547 -11.30 70.07 -19.62
N SER A 548 -12.41 69.31 -19.56
CA SER A 548 -12.39 67.86 -19.76
C SER A 548 -12.44 67.58 -21.26
N LYS A 549 -11.29 67.28 -21.87
CA LYS A 549 -11.28 66.72 -23.23
C LYS A 549 -11.71 65.26 -23.15
N ALA A 550 -12.96 65.00 -23.48
CA ALA A 550 -13.43 63.67 -23.85
C ALA A 550 -12.53 63.10 -24.95
N MET A 551 -12.06 61.86 -24.78
CA MET A 551 -11.33 61.14 -25.81
C MET A 551 -12.03 59.82 -26.16
N SER A 552 -12.09 59.50 -27.45
CA SER A 552 -12.64 58.22 -27.93
C SER A 552 -11.53 57.23 -28.22
N VAL A 553 -11.80 55.95 -27.94
CA VAL A 553 -10.97 54.78 -28.23
C VAL A 553 -11.85 53.65 -28.75
N ILE A 554 -11.26 52.65 -29.40
CA ILE A 554 -11.99 51.48 -29.90
C ILE A 554 -11.66 50.28 -29.03
N VAL A 555 -12.61 49.76 -28.25
CA VAL A 555 -12.42 48.58 -27.39
C VAL A 555 -13.21 47.40 -27.94
N ASN A 556 -12.55 46.30 -28.28
CA ASN A 556 -13.17 45.10 -28.86
C ASN A 556 -14.09 45.39 -30.06
N GLY A 557 -13.70 46.38 -30.89
CA GLY A 557 -14.45 46.79 -32.09
C GLY A 557 -15.63 47.75 -31.83
N ARG A 558 -15.82 48.23 -30.58
CA ARG A 558 -16.83 49.23 -30.23
C ARG A 558 -16.17 50.54 -29.83
N GLU A 559 -16.74 51.67 -30.25
CA GLU A 559 -16.28 52.98 -29.80
C GLU A 559 -16.67 53.20 -28.34
N VAL A 560 -15.70 53.57 -27.52
CA VAL A 560 -15.85 53.87 -26.09
C VAL A 560 -15.33 55.29 -25.86
N VAL A 561 -16.20 56.15 -25.32
CA VAL A 561 -15.85 57.54 -25.01
C VAL A 561 -15.44 57.62 -23.54
N LEU A 562 -14.18 57.96 -23.30
CA LEU A 562 -13.62 58.11 -21.97
C LEU A 562 -13.90 59.54 -21.47
N ASN A 563 -15.01 59.65 -20.74
CA ASN A 563 -15.46 60.90 -20.12
C ASN A 563 -15.16 60.85 -18.63
N GLY A 564 -14.09 61.50 -18.19
CA GLY A 564 -13.68 61.54 -16.79
C GLY A 564 -12.72 62.70 -16.53
N ASN A 565 -12.64 63.13 -15.28
CA ASN A 565 -11.76 64.23 -14.84
C ASN A 565 -10.29 63.80 -14.73
N LYS A 566 -9.79 62.98 -15.67
CA LYS A 566 -8.40 62.51 -15.72
C LYS A 566 -7.67 63.19 -16.88
N LYS A 567 -6.44 63.68 -16.62
CA LYS A 567 -5.58 64.26 -17.67
C LYS A 567 -4.99 63.20 -18.61
N ASN A 568 -4.76 61.98 -18.12
CA ASN A 568 -4.23 60.84 -18.87
C ASN A 568 -5.02 59.58 -18.47
N TYR A 569 -5.22 58.68 -19.43
CA TYR A 569 -5.81 57.36 -19.21
C TYR A 569 -4.73 56.28 -19.35
N ILE A 570 -4.79 55.25 -18.52
CA ILE A 570 -3.96 54.04 -18.63
C ILE A 570 -4.84 52.81 -18.88
N PHE A 571 -4.25 51.72 -19.38
CA PHE A 571 -4.99 50.55 -19.86
C PHE A 571 -6.04 50.02 -18.86
N VAL A 572 -5.71 49.97 -17.56
CA VAL A 572 -6.65 49.52 -16.51
C VAL A 572 -7.92 50.39 -16.41
N ASP A 573 -7.86 51.65 -16.82
CA ASP A 573 -9.01 52.55 -16.76
C ASP A 573 -10.14 52.08 -17.68
N ILE A 574 -9.83 51.33 -18.74
CA ILE A 574 -10.82 50.80 -19.69
C ILE A 574 -11.84 49.89 -19.00
N PHE A 575 -11.44 49.15 -17.96
CA PHE A 575 -12.36 48.28 -17.22
C PHE A 575 -13.48 49.03 -16.50
N ASN A 576 -13.35 50.35 -16.31
CA ASN A 576 -14.44 51.17 -15.78
C ASN A 576 -15.49 51.55 -16.85
N TYR A 577 -15.17 51.39 -18.13
CA TYR A 577 -16.00 51.80 -19.26
C TYR A 577 -16.50 50.61 -20.11
N ILE A 578 -16.07 49.39 -19.78
CA ILE A 578 -16.54 48.15 -20.42
C ILE A 578 -17.04 47.16 -19.38
N ASP A 579 -18.01 46.34 -19.77
CA ASP A 579 -18.50 45.24 -18.95
C ASP A 579 -17.62 43.99 -19.18
N PHE A 580 -16.64 43.77 -18.30
CA PHE A 580 -15.70 42.64 -18.39
C PHE A 580 -15.58 41.95 -17.03
N ASP A 581 -16.17 40.75 -16.91
CA ASP A 581 -16.23 39.97 -15.69
C ASP A 581 -14.89 39.29 -15.37
N LEU A 582 -14.19 39.82 -14.36
CA LEU A 582 -12.93 39.27 -13.83
C LEU A 582 -13.15 38.23 -12.72
N SER A 583 -14.39 38.03 -12.27
CA SER A 583 -14.73 37.11 -11.17
C SER A 583 -14.88 35.66 -11.62
N ASN A 584 -15.03 35.42 -12.94
CA ASN A 584 -15.17 34.09 -13.53
C ASN A 584 -14.22 33.90 -14.74
N PRO A 585 -12.91 33.68 -14.51
CA PRO A 585 -11.90 33.64 -15.56
C PRO A 585 -12.10 32.46 -16.53
N ARG A 586 -12.09 32.74 -17.84
CA ARG A 586 -12.25 31.73 -18.92
C ARG A 586 -10.95 31.44 -19.68
N GLY A 587 -9.81 31.43 -18.98
CA GLY A 587 -8.49 31.23 -19.57
C GLY A 587 -7.49 32.30 -19.11
N HIS A 588 -6.44 32.53 -19.90
CA HIS A 588 -5.51 33.65 -19.65
C HIS A 588 -6.09 34.91 -20.28
N ILE A 589 -6.14 36.01 -19.52
CA ILE A 589 -6.53 37.30 -20.10
C ILE A 589 -5.42 37.78 -21.03
N PHE A 590 -5.76 38.16 -22.25
CA PHE A 590 -4.84 38.85 -23.16
C PHE A 590 -5.25 40.31 -23.26
N LEU A 591 -4.24 41.19 -23.27
CA LEU A 591 -4.39 42.63 -23.38
C LEU A 591 -3.58 43.09 -24.60
N GLU A 592 -4.23 43.70 -25.58
CA GLU A 592 -3.54 44.31 -26.71
C GLU A 592 -3.89 45.80 -26.83
N LEU A 593 -2.87 46.62 -27.02
CA LEU A 593 -2.97 48.03 -27.37
C LEU A 593 -2.32 48.23 -28.74
N ASN A 594 -3.11 48.67 -29.72
CA ASN A 594 -2.68 48.88 -31.10
C ASN A 594 -1.98 47.65 -31.73
N GLY A 595 -2.47 46.45 -31.41
CA GLY A 595 -1.97 45.18 -31.95
C GLY A 595 -0.69 44.64 -31.29
N LYS A 596 -0.24 45.22 -30.17
CA LYS A 596 0.87 44.72 -29.36
C LYS A 596 0.38 44.34 -27.97
N GLU A 597 1.02 43.35 -27.35
CA GLU A 597 0.79 42.99 -25.95
C GLU A 597 0.99 44.23 -25.05
N ALA A 598 0.01 44.47 -24.18
CA ALA A 598 -0.08 45.66 -23.35
C ALA A 598 -0.04 45.32 -21.86
N ALA A 599 0.56 46.19 -21.06
CA ALA A 599 0.50 46.15 -19.62
C ALA A 599 -0.68 47.00 -19.10
N PHE A 600 -1.16 46.71 -17.89
CA PHE A 600 -2.24 47.47 -17.24
C PHE A 600 -1.90 48.96 -17.03
N THR A 601 -0.61 49.31 -17.03
CA THR A 601 -0.08 50.66 -16.82
C THR A 601 0.19 51.43 -18.11
N ASP A 602 0.00 50.82 -19.28
CA ASP A 602 0.30 51.47 -20.56
C ASP A 602 -0.64 52.66 -20.80
N THR A 603 -0.07 53.78 -21.26
CA THR A 603 -0.82 55.03 -21.48
C THR A 603 -1.67 54.95 -22.74
N ILE A 604 -2.94 55.35 -22.63
CA ILE A 604 -3.92 55.37 -23.72
C ILE A 604 -3.97 56.76 -24.35
N LYS A 605 -4.01 56.80 -25.67
CA LYS A 605 -4.13 58.01 -26.50
C LYS A 605 -5.46 58.01 -27.29
N PRO A 606 -5.95 59.19 -27.69
CA PRO A 606 -7.15 59.27 -28.53
C PRO A 606 -7.00 58.45 -29.81
N GLY A 607 -7.98 57.62 -30.13
CA GLY A 607 -8.01 56.75 -31.30
C GLY A 607 -7.33 55.39 -31.15
N ASP A 608 -6.81 55.05 -29.96
CA ASP A 608 -6.19 53.73 -29.72
C ASP A 608 -7.18 52.58 -29.90
N ILE A 609 -6.68 51.46 -30.43
CA ILE A 609 -7.41 50.21 -30.62
C ILE A 609 -7.00 49.24 -29.52
N ILE A 610 -7.98 48.82 -28.71
CA ILE A 610 -7.79 48.01 -27.51
C ILE A 610 -8.52 46.69 -27.70
N ARG A 611 -7.83 45.56 -27.47
CA ARG A 611 -8.44 44.23 -27.45
C ARG A 611 -8.19 43.57 -26.11
N ILE A 612 -9.27 43.12 -25.48
CA ILE A 612 -9.26 42.50 -24.16
C ILE A 612 -10.16 41.28 -24.21
N GLY A 613 -9.64 40.12 -23.84
CA GLY A 613 -10.41 38.89 -23.88
C GLY A 613 -9.72 37.76 -23.13
N TRP A 614 -10.39 36.62 -23.06
CA TRP A 614 -9.81 35.38 -22.56
C TRP A 614 -9.27 34.58 -23.74
N LYS A 615 -8.09 33.98 -23.57
CA LYS A 615 -7.44 33.07 -24.52
C LYS A 615 -7.24 31.70 -23.90
#